data_AF-A0AAN9Z0V5-F1
#
_entry.id   AF-A0AAN9Z0V5-F1
#
_cell.length_a   1.000
_cell.length_b   1.000
_cell.length_c   1.000
_cell.angle_alpha   90.00
_cell.angle_beta   90.00
_cell.angle_gamma   90.00
#
_symmetry.space_group_name_H-M   'P 1'
#
loop_
_entity.id
_entity.type
_entity.pdbx_description
1 polymer ?
#
loop_
_entity_poly.entity_id
_entity_poly.type
_entity_poly.pdbx_seq_one_letter_code
_entity_poly.pdbx_strand_id
1 'polypeptide(L)'
;MAHIWAKVALLLALLGVARAVPVARGVTIKSDVLYFPDQVDYIRASRGKCAGAEELYWAGDGRCYAEGAQGPCGFEFRLVWDERQLRPRCERDNSLLGRR
;
A
#
# COMPACT_ATOMS: atom_id res chain seq x y z
N MET A 1 -59.34 36.16 -6.74
CA MET A 1 -58.31 35.53 -5.89
C MET A 1 -57.39 34.54 -6.64
N ALA A 2 -57.84 33.87 -7.71
CA ALA A 2 -57.03 32.91 -8.49
C ALA A 2 -55.79 33.49 -9.22
N HIS A 3 -55.82 34.76 -9.66
CA HIS A 3 -54.70 35.37 -10.39
C HIS A 3 -53.45 35.63 -9.53
N ILE A 4 -53.60 35.71 -8.21
CA ILE A 4 -52.49 35.99 -7.29
C ILE A 4 -51.62 34.73 -7.16
N TRP A 5 -52.25 33.57 -7.01
CA TRP A 5 -51.56 32.28 -6.89
C TRP A 5 -50.79 31.89 -8.17
N ALA A 6 -51.31 32.24 -9.35
CA ALA A 6 -50.60 32.03 -10.62
C ALA A 6 -49.32 32.88 -10.73
N LYS A 7 -49.35 34.14 -10.27
CA LYS A 7 -48.18 35.03 -10.27
C LYS A 7 -47.14 34.59 -9.23
N VAL A 8 -47.57 34.12 -8.07
CA VAL A 8 -46.69 33.59 -7.01
C VAL A 8 -45.98 32.32 -7.49
N ALA A 9 -46.68 31.39 -8.14
CA ALA A 9 -46.07 30.19 -8.70
C ALA A 9 -45.06 30.51 -9.81
N LEU A 10 -45.35 31.48 -10.68
CA LEU A 10 -44.42 31.95 -11.72
C LEU A 10 -43.15 32.60 -11.10
N LEU A 11 -43.31 33.41 -10.06
CA LEU A 11 -42.20 34.02 -9.32
C LEU A 11 -41.33 32.96 -8.64
N LEU A 12 -41.92 31.95 -8.00
CA LEU A 12 -41.18 30.88 -7.34
C LEU A 12 -40.42 29.98 -8.33
N ALA A 13 -40.97 29.75 -9.52
CA ALA A 13 -40.30 29.04 -10.60
C ALA A 13 -39.14 29.86 -11.20
N LEU A 14 -39.33 31.18 -11.40
CA LEU A 14 -38.28 32.10 -11.87
C LEU A 14 -37.15 32.28 -10.85
N LEU A 15 -37.45 32.16 -9.55
CA LEU A 15 -36.47 32.23 -8.45
C LEU A 15 -35.71 30.92 -8.23
N GLY A 16 -35.95 29.87 -9.03
CA GLY A 16 -35.12 28.66 -9.06
C GLY A 16 -35.13 27.84 -7.76
N VAL A 17 -36.21 27.91 -6.96
CA VAL A 17 -36.24 27.29 -5.61
C VAL A 17 -36.59 25.79 -5.65
N ALA A 18 -36.81 25.20 -6.83
CA ALA A 18 -36.96 23.75 -6.98
C ALA A 18 -35.59 23.07 -6.81
N ARG A 19 -35.15 22.92 -5.56
CA ARG A 19 -33.97 22.11 -5.22
C ARG A 19 -34.30 20.64 -5.51
N ALA A 20 -33.84 20.14 -6.66
CA ALA A 20 -33.76 18.71 -6.90
C ALA A 20 -32.85 18.09 -5.83
N VAL A 21 -33.38 17.15 -5.04
CA VAL A 21 -32.59 16.39 -4.06
C VAL A 21 -31.89 15.27 -4.82
N PRO A 22 -30.55 15.28 -4.97
CA PRO A 22 -29.86 14.17 -5.59
C PRO A 22 -29.90 12.97 -4.63
N VAL A 23 -30.59 11.90 -5.03
CA VAL A 23 -30.48 10.59 -4.38
C VAL A 23 -29.05 10.10 -4.61
N ALA A 24 -28.21 10.16 -3.57
CA ALA A 24 -26.88 9.60 -3.60
C ALA A 24 -26.99 8.06 -3.72
N ARG A 25 -26.63 7.51 -4.88
CA ARG A 25 -26.41 6.08 -5.04
C ARG A 25 -25.13 5.72 -4.27
N GLY A 26 -25.27 4.95 -3.19
CA GLY A 26 -24.12 4.38 -2.49
C GLY A 26 -23.31 3.48 -3.42
N VAL A 27 -22.00 3.63 -3.42
CA VAL A 27 -21.05 2.79 -4.18
C VAL A 27 -20.47 1.75 -3.21
N THR A 28 -20.63 0.47 -3.52
CA THR A 28 -19.99 -0.64 -2.80
C THR A 28 -18.65 -0.97 -3.45
N ILE A 29 -17.54 -0.65 -2.77
CA ILE A 29 -16.19 -1.02 -3.21
C ILE A 29 -15.83 -2.37 -2.58
N LYS A 30 -15.60 -3.39 -3.42
CA LYS A 30 -15.02 -4.67 -3.03
C LYS A 30 -13.49 -4.55 -3.19
N SER A 31 -12.76 -4.34 -2.10
CA SER A 31 -11.32 -4.06 -2.14
C SER A 31 -10.53 -5.22 -1.54
N ASP A 32 -9.97 -6.08 -2.40
CA ASP A 32 -8.97 -7.09 -1.99
C ASP A 32 -7.54 -6.66 -2.34
N VAL A 33 -7.34 -5.47 -2.93
CA VAL A 33 -6.01 -4.92 -3.22
C VAL A 33 -6.04 -3.40 -3.03
N LEU A 34 -5.38 -2.92 -1.98
CA LEU A 34 -5.09 -1.50 -1.79
C LEU A 34 -3.72 -1.21 -2.41
N TYR A 35 -3.70 -0.38 -3.44
CA TYR A 35 -2.46 0.06 -4.11
C TYR A 35 -1.88 1.26 -3.37
N PHE A 36 -0.77 1.04 -2.66
CA PHE A 36 -0.05 2.04 -1.89
C PHE A 36 1.29 2.36 -2.57
N PRO A 37 1.36 3.40 -3.45
CA PRO A 37 2.55 3.71 -4.23
C PRO A 37 3.79 4.04 -3.37
N ASP A 38 3.61 4.48 -2.13
CA ASP A 38 4.68 4.74 -1.16
C ASP A 38 5.46 3.48 -0.77
N GLN A 39 4.85 2.30 -0.84
CA GLN A 39 5.53 1.05 -0.51
C GLN A 39 6.59 0.68 -1.55
N VAL A 40 6.34 0.96 -2.84
CA VAL A 40 7.29 0.67 -3.92
C VAL A 40 8.55 1.52 -3.77
N ASP A 41 8.37 2.80 -3.44
CA ASP A 41 9.50 3.71 -3.22
C ASP A 41 10.26 3.36 -1.94
N TYR A 42 9.59 2.89 -0.89
CA TYR A 42 10.26 2.40 0.32
C TYR A 42 11.10 1.14 0.04
N ILE A 43 10.56 0.19 -0.73
CA ILE A 43 11.30 -1.01 -1.17
C ILE A 43 12.52 -0.60 -2.00
N ARG A 44 12.37 0.34 -2.94
CA ARG A 44 13.48 0.83 -3.78
C ARG A 44 14.53 1.55 -2.94
N ALA A 45 14.13 2.40 -1.99
CA ALA A 45 15.06 3.11 -1.11
C ALA A 45 15.83 2.14 -0.19
N SER A 46 15.19 1.06 0.25
CA SER A 46 15.84 0.06 1.09
C SER A 46 16.74 -0.88 0.29
N ARG A 47 16.32 -1.35 -0.89
CA ARG A 47 17.11 -2.24 -1.76
C ARG A 47 18.18 -1.49 -2.56
N GLY A 48 17.97 -0.21 -2.86
CA GLY A 48 18.89 0.65 -3.61
C GLY A 48 20.15 1.07 -2.85
N LYS A 49 20.36 0.55 -1.63
CA LYS A 49 21.61 0.74 -0.88
C LYS A 49 22.74 -0.16 -1.38
N CYS A 50 22.41 -1.26 -2.05
CA CYS A 50 23.36 -2.22 -2.59
C CYS A 50 23.47 -2.08 -4.11
N ALA A 51 24.62 -2.47 -4.66
CA ALA A 51 24.85 -2.43 -6.10
C ALA A 51 24.18 -3.63 -6.80
N GLY A 52 24.12 -4.78 -6.14
CA GLY A 52 23.45 -5.97 -6.66
C GLY A 52 21.94 -5.96 -6.42
N ALA A 53 21.17 -6.36 -7.43
CA ALA A 53 19.71 -6.48 -7.34
C ALA A 53 19.24 -7.56 -6.34
N GLU A 54 20.10 -8.54 -6.06
CA GLU A 54 19.86 -9.65 -5.11
C GLU A 54 20.60 -9.46 -3.79
N GLU A 55 21.14 -8.26 -3.54
CA GLU A 55 21.82 -7.93 -2.30
C GLU A 55 20.92 -7.19 -1.32
N LEU A 56 21.05 -7.53 -0.05
CA LEU A 56 20.32 -6.93 1.05
C LEU A 56 21.29 -6.17 1.95
N TYR A 57 20.97 -4.91 2.20
CA TYR A 57 21.74 -4.05 3.09
C TYR A 57 21.47 -4.38 4.56
N TRP A 58 22.51 -4.75 5.31
CA TRP A 58 22.43 -5.00 6.73
C TRP A 58 22.87 -3.77 7.53
N ALA A 59 21.95 -3.17 8.27
CA ALA A 59 22.23 -1.96 9.05
C ALA A 59 23.20 -2.20 10.23
N GLY A 60 23.34 -3.44 10.70
CA GLY A 60 24.18 -3.77 11.86
C GLY A 60 25.67 -3.55 11.64
N ASP A 61 26.14 -3.74 10.40
CA ASP A 61 27.54 -3.54 9.99
C ASP A 61 27.68 -2.62 8.77
N GLY A 62 26.56 -2.18 8.18
CA GLY A 62 26.52 -1.32 7.01
C GLY A 62 26.94 -2.00 5.70
N ARG A 63 26.89 -3.34 5.63
CA ARG A 63 27.34 -4.11 4.46
C ARG A 63 26.18 -4.72 3.68
N CYS A 64 26.47 -5.13 2.45
CA CYS A 64 25.53 -5.80 1.56
C CYS A 64 25.85 -7.29 1.51
N TYR A 65 24.80 -8.10 1.51
CA TYR A 65 24.90 -9.57 1.50
C TYR A 65 23.87 -10.14 0.53
N ALA A 66 24.23 -11.20 -0.18
CA ALA A 66 23.29 -11.88 -1.06
C ALA A 66 22.08 -12.42 -0.28
N GLU A 67 20.88 -12.25 -0.84
CA GLU A 67 19.68 -12.90 -0.33
C GLU A 67 19.84 -14.44 -0.37
N GLY A 68 19.42 -15.11 0.69
CA GLY A 68 19.59 -16.56 0.88
C GLY A 68 20.97 -16.99 1.39
N ALA A 69 21.97 -16.10 1.41
CA ALA A 69 23.26 -16.40 2.01
C ALA A 69 23.22 -16.33 3.55
N GLN A 70 24.21 -16.91 4.23
CA GLN A 70 24.35 -16.76 5.68
C GLN A 70 24.52 -15.28 6.07
N GLY A 71 25.42 -14.57 5.39
CA GLY A 71 25.70 -13.16 5.66
C GLY A 71 26.02 -12.89 7.15
N PRO A 72 25.37 -11.91 7.79
CA PRO A 72 25.56 -11.59 9.21
C PRO A 72 24.75 -12.52 10.15
N CYS A 73 24.00 -13.48 9.60
CA CYS A 73 23.21 -14.42 10.39
C CYS A 73 24.11 -15.50 11.02
N GLY A 74 23.67 -16.03 12.16
CA GLY A 74 24.33 -17.14 12.84
C GLY A 74 24.26 -18.45 12.05
N PHE A 75 24.97 -19.48 12.53
CA PHE A 75 24.89 -20.82 11.95
C PHE A 75 23.44 -21.32 11.93
N GLU A 76 23.08 -22.03 10.86
CA GLU A 76 21.71 -22.49 10.56
C GLU A 76 20.70 -21.40 10.18
N PHE A 77 21.14 -20.18 9.94
CA PHE A 77 20.27 -19.10 9.47
C PHE A 77 20.78 -18.51 8.16
N ARG A 78 19.84 -18.04 7.36
CA ARG A 78 20.09 -17.31 6.12
C ARG A 78 19.38 -15.97 6.14
N LEU A 79 19.94 -15.03 5.41
CA LEU A 79 19.40 -13.69 5.23
C LEU A 79 18.26 -13.74 4.21
N VAL A 80 17.09 -13.20 4.56
CA VAL A 80 15.92 -13.14 3.67
C VAL A 80 15.29 -11.75 3.75
N TRP A 81 14.59 -11.35 2.68
CA TRP A 81 13.76 -10.15 2.72
C TRP A 81 12.42 -10.40 3.44
N ASP A 82 12.11 -9.59 4.46
CA ASP A 82 10.78 -9.58 5.08
C ASP A 82 9.88 -8.58 4.35
N GLU A 83 8.94 -9.06 3.54
CA GLU A 83 7.99 -8.20 2.83
C GLU A 83 7.01 -7.47 3.76
N ARG A 84 6.76 -7.98 4.97
CA ARG A 84 5.84 -7.35 5.92
C ARG A 84 6.51 -6.20 6.65
N GLN A 85 7.78 -6.36 6.97
CA GLN A 85 8.57 -5.38 7.70
C GLN A 85 9.43 -4.51 6.76
N LEU A 86 9.47 -4.85 5.48
CA LEU A 86 10.27 -4.21 4.43
C LEU A 86 11.73 -4.02 4.85
N ARG A 87 12.34 -5.10 5.38
CA ARG A 87 13.72 -5.10 5.86
C ARG A 87 14.34 -6.50 5.77
N PRO A 88 15.68 -6.63 5.74
CA PRO A 88 16.32 -7.92 5.85
C PRO A 88 16.12 -8.51 7.25
N ARG A 89 15.92 -9.83 7.31
CA ARG A 89 15.87 -10.59 8.56
C ARG A 89 16.59 -11.93 8.41
N CYS A 90 16.97 -12.52 9.53
CA CYS A 90 17.47 -13.90 9.55
C CYS A 90 16.30 -14.87 9.68
N GLU A 91 16.33 -15.93 8.87
CA GLU A 91 15.37 -17.03 8.90
C GLU A 91 16.12 -18.37 8.98
N ARG A 92 15.53 -19.35 9.66
CA ARG A 92 16.11 -20.69 9.79
C ARG A 92 16.30 -21.30 8.41
N ASP A 93 17.50 -21.79 8.14
CA ASP A 93 17.81 -22.46 6.90
C ASP A 93 17.40 -23.94 6.97
N ASN A 94 16.21 -24.23 6.46
CA ASN A 94 15.68 -25.60 6.39
C ASN A 94 16.46 -26.50 5.41
N SER A 95 17.34 -25.95 4.56
CA SER A 95 18.19 -26.75 3.67
C SER A 95 19.14 -27.68 4.44
N LEU A 96 19.46 -27.31 5.69
CA LEU A 96 20.33 -28.08 6.57
C LEU A 96 19.59 -29.18 7.34
N LEU A 97 18.26 -29.09 7.45
CA LEU A 97 17.45 -30.04 8.22
C LEU A 97 17.27 -31.41 7.53
N GLY A 98 17.48 -31.50 6.21
CA GLY A 98 17.30 -32.72 5.41
C GLY A 98 18.58 -33.50 5.08
N ARG A 99 19.73 -33.11 5.65
CA ARG A 99 21.04 -33.72 5.37
C ARG A 99 21.50 -34.64 6.51
N ARG A 100 20.66 -35.61 6.90
CA ARG A 100 20.99 -36.73 7.81
C ARG A 100 20.39 -38.03 7.29
#